data_AF-A0A4R5C2G5-F1
#
_entry.id   AF-A0A4R5C2G5-F1
#
_cell.length_a   1.000
_cell.length_b   1.000
_cell.length_c   1.000
_cell.angle_alpha   90.00
_cell.angle_beta   90.00
_cell.angle_gamma   90.00
#
_symmetry.space_group_name_H-M   'P 1'
#
loop_
_entity.id
_entity.type
_entity.pdbx_description
1 polymer ?
#
loop_
_entity_poly.entity_id
_entity_poly.type
_entity_poly.pdbx_seq_one_letter_code
_entity_poly.pdbx_strand_id
1 'polypeptide(L)'
;MGVQAERVFAAVAERGFPDPWAAFGEHLSWEAAFAVQLKDRIDAARKGPNGPAADEALELFARKAANLEAAGRLLAKVTEEYDATGTWAILDERAARLDVADMTERWARGLVHHPFPIALRSLEFNWGYMKEHGVRAFYEMTARYVADLAENTARWRAAFVVERESGVVDRITTMEADLASEEAPMHCDICKKTIAGLLYLDG
;
A
#
# COMPACT_ATOMS: atom_id res chain seq x y z
N MET A 1 30.50 6.45 -1.41
CA MET A 1 29.12 6.01 -1.72
C MET A 1 28.27 6.39 -0.52
N GLY A 2 27.03 6.84 -0.71
CA GLY A 2 26.12 7.26 0.36
C GLY A 2 25.49 8.65 0.21
N VAL A 3 25.96 9.50 -0.71
CA VAL A 3 25.70 10.94 -0.63
C VAL A 3 24.25 11.30 -0.95
N GLN A 4 23.62 10.63 -1.91
CA GLN A 4 22.25 10.93 -2.31
C GLN A 4 21.28 10.39 -1.26
N ALA A 5 21.49 9.16 -0.82
CA ALA A 5 20.64 8.54 0.18
C ALA A 5 20.67 9.26 1.53
N GLU A 6 21.85 9.66 2.03
CA GLU A 6 21.92 10.38 3.31
C GLU A 6 21.22 11.75 3.24
N ARG A 7 21.26 12.45 2.09
CA ARG A 7 20.51 13.70 1.89
C ARG A 7 19.00 13.48 1.95
N VAL A 8 18.49 12.47 1.23
CA VAL A 8 17.07 12.12 1.29
C VAL A 8 16.66 11.77 2.72
N PHE A 9 17.45 10.97 3.43
CA PHE A 9 17.17 10.61 4.82
C PHE A 9 17.22 11.82 5.76
N ALA A 10 18.13 12.75 5.55
CA ALA A 10 18.18 14.01 6.31
C ALA A 10 16.91 14.85 6.05
N ALA A 11 16.47 14.96 4.80
CA ALA A 11 15.23 15.66 4.45
C ALA A 11 14.00 14.98 5.05
N VAL A 12 13.92 13.64 5.06
CA VAL A 12 12.85 12.90 5.75
C VAL A 12 12.91 13.12 7.27
N ALA A 13 14.10 13.17 7.87
CA ALA A 13 14.24 13.42 9.31
C ALA A 13 13.80 14.84 9.70
N GLU A 14 14.05 15.83 8.84
CA GLU A 14 13.65 17.23 9.06
C GLU A 14 12.17 17.46 8.78
N ARG A 15 11.65 16.94 7.66
CA ARG A 15 10.36 17.34 7.08
C ARG A 15 9.29 16.25 7.14
N GLY A 16 9.67 15.02 7.48
CA GLY A 16 8.80 13.84 7.41
C GLY A 16 8.61 13.31 5.99
N PHE A 17 7.78 12.27 5.87
CA PHE A 17 7.35 11.77 4.56
C PHE A 17 6.39 12.77 3.90
N PRO A 18 6.52 12.99 2.58
CA PRO A 18 5.68 13.96 1.88
C PRO A 18 4.22 13.49 1.80
N ASP A 19 3.29 14.41 2.01
CA ASP A 19 1.90 14.21 1.65
C ASP A 19 1.71 14.27 0.11
N PRO A 20 0.71 13.57 -0.45
CA PRO A 20 -0.25 12.70 0.24
C PRO A 20 0.27 11.29 0.53
N TRP A 21 1.53 10.98 0.21
CA TRP A 21 2.07 9.62 0.30
C TRP A 21 2.21 9.10 1.73
N ALA A 22 2.45 9.97 2.71
CA ALA A 22 2.42 9.60 4.11
C ALA A 22 1.02 9.06 4.51
N ALA A 23 -0.03 9.84 4.22
CA ALA A 23 -1.42 9.44 4.46
C ALA A 23 -1.82 8.19 3.65
N PHE A 24 -1.38 8.10 2.40
CA PHE A 24 -1.61 6.92 1.57
C PHE A 24 -1.03 5.66 2.23
N GLY A 25 0.26 5.66 2.61
CA GLY A 25 0.87 4.50 3.26
C GLY A 25 0.20 4.09 4.57
N GLU A 26 -0.32 5.06 5.33
CA GLU A 26 -1.12 4.79 6.53
C GLU A 26 -2.41 4.02 6.19
N HIS A 27 -3.14 4.41 5.13
CA HIS A 27 -4.30 3.66 4.68
C HIS A 27 -3.96 2.21 4.32
N LEU A 28 -2.79 1.94 3.73
CA LEU A 28 -2.38 0.58 3.39
C LEU A 28 -1.90 -0.23 4.59
N SER A 29 -1.43 0.44 5.63
CA SER A 29 -1.16 -0.21 6.93
C SER A 29 -2.47 -0.61 7.62
N TRP A 30 -3.48 0.28 7.59
CA TRP A 30 -4.82 -0.03 8.09
C TRP A 30 -5.52 -1.11 7.28
N GLU A 31 -5.27 -1.19 5.98
CA GLU A 31 -5.80 -2.24 5.11
C GLU A 31 -5.45 -3.64 5.62
N ALA A 32 -4.18 -3.87 5.96
CA ALA A 32 -3.73 -5.11 6.60
C ALA A 32 -4.34 -5.29 8.00
N ALA A 33 -4.35 -4.23 8.82
CA ALA A 33 -4.91 -4.29 10.17
C ALA A 33 -6.40 -4.67 10.18
N PHE A 34 -7.18 -4.19 9.21
CA PHE A 34 -8.58 -4.57 9.05
C PHE A 34 -8.74 -6.04 8.66
N ALA A 35 -7.87 -6.60 7.82
CA ALA A 35 -7.93 -8.02 7.46
C ALA A 35 -7.72 -8.94 8.68
N VAL A 36 -6.74 -8.60 9.53
CA VAL A 36 -6.49 -9.32 10.79
C VAL A 36 -7.73 -9.28 11.69
N GLN A 37 -8.33 -8.10 11.87
CA GLN A 37 -9.56 -7.93 12.66
C GLN A 37 -10.75 -8.68 12.06
N LEU A 38 -10.89 -8.67 10.73
CA LEU A 38 -11.95 -9.37 10.03
C LEU A 38 -11.88 -10.88 10.26
N LYS A 39 -10.69 -11.49 10.19
CA LYS A 39 -10.52 -12.91 10.47
C LYS A 39 -11.01 -13.28 11.86
N ASP A 40 -10.60 -12.53 12.88
CA ASP A 40 -11.04 -12.75 14.26
C ASP A 40 -12.58 -12.67 14.38
N ARG A 41 -13.20 -11.65 13.76
CA ARG A 41 -14.66 -11.48 13.81
C ARG A 41 -15.43 -12.52 12.99
N ILE A 42 -14.92 -12.94 11.84
CA ILE A 42 -15.50 -14.03 11.04
C ILE A 42 -15.45 -15.34 11.82
N ASP A 43 -14.32 -15.66 12.47
CA ASP A 43 -14.18 -16.87 13.28
C ASP A 43 -15.09 -16.86 14.51
N ALA A 44 -15.32 -15.70 15.11
CA ALA A 44 -16.33 -15.54 16.16
C ALA A 44 -17.76 -15.70 15.62
N ALA A 45 -18.07 -15.10 14.46
CA ALA A 45 -19.38 -15.19 13.81
C ALA A 45 -19.74 -16.63 13.40
N ARG A 46 -18.76 -17.46 13.04
CA ARG A 46 -18.97 -18.90 12.74
C ARG A 46 -19.59 -19.68 13.90
N LYS A 47 -19.41 -19.24 15.14
CA LYS A 47 -20.00 -19.85 16.34
C LYS A 47 -21.42 -19.36 16.63
N GLY A 48 -21.81 -18.24 16.02
CA GLY A 48 -23.10 -17.57 16.20
C GLY A 48 -23.40 -16.68 14.98
N PRO A 49 -23.90 -17.24 13.87
CA PRO A 49 -23.91 -16.57 12.55
C PRO A 49 -24.86 -15.37 12.45
N ASN A 50 -25.72 -15.17 13.45
CA ASN A 50 -26.64 -14.04 13.58
C ASN A 50 -26.39 -13.24 14.88
N GLY A 51 -25.22 -13.41 15.49
CA GLY A 51 -24.83 -12.69 16.69
C GLY A 51 -24.04 -11.41 16.40
N PRO A 52 -23.69 -10.64 17.45
CA PRO A 52 -23.00 -9.35 17.33
C PRO A 52 -21.69 -9.42 16.51
N ALA A 53 -20.94 -10.51 16.61
CA ALA A 53 -19.70 -10.71 15.85
C ALA A 53 -19.92 -10.66 14.33
N ALA A 54 -21.08 -11.09 13.84
CA ALA A 54 -21.39 -11.06 12.42
C ALA A 54 -21.67 -9.63 11.93
N ASP A 55 -22.34 -8.82 12.73
CA ASP A 55 -22.61 -7.41 12.45
C ASP A 55 -21.31 -6.59 12.52
N GLU A 56 -20.46 -6.86 13.53
CA GLU A 56 -19.13 -6.26 13.66
C GLU A 56 -18.22 -6.60 12.45
N ALA A 57 -18.27 -7.83 11.94
CA ALA A 57 -17.55 -8.20 10.73
C ALA A 57 -18.04 -7.42 9.50
N LEU A 58 -19.35 -7.23 9.35
CA LEU A 58 -19.91 -6.40 8.26
C LEU A 58 -19.51 -4.94 8.37
N GLU A 59 -19.47 -4.38 9.58
CA GLU A 59 -18.98 -3.02 9.82
C GLU A 59 -17.49 -2.89 9.47
N LEU A 60 -16.67 -3.87 9.86
CA LEU A 60 -15.25 -3.90 9.50
C LEU A 60 -15.04 -3.95 7.97
N PHE A 61 -15.84 -4.73 7.24
CA PHE A 61 -15.80 -4.70 5.77
C PHE A 61 -16.12 -3.32 5.21
N ALA A 62 -17.13 -2.63 5.75
CA ALA A 62 -17.48 -1.27 5.33
C ALA A 62 -16.35 -0.27 5.62
N ARG A 63 -15.72 -0.36 6.80
CA ARG A 63 -14.58 0.49 7.19
C ARG A 63 -13.36 0.25 6.31
N LYS A 64 -13.06 -1.02 6.02
CA LYS A 64 -11.98 -1.43 5.11
C LYS A 64 -12.21 -0.88 3.69
N ALA A 65 -13.42 -1.02 3.16
CA ALA A 65 -13.78 -0.45 1.85
C ALA A 65 -13.65 1.08 1.81
N ALA A 66 -14.15 1.79 2.83
CA ALA A 66 -14.04 3.24 2.92
C ALA A 66 -12.57 3.72 3.03
N ASN A 67 -11.72 2.94 3.71
CA ASN A 67 -10.28 3.18 3.81
C ASN A 67 -9.60 3.10 2.44
N LEU A 68 -9.89 2.06 1.64
CA LEU A 68 -9.36 1.91 0.29
C LEU A 68 -9.87 2.99 -0.67
N GLU A 69 -11.13 3.38 -0.55
CA GLU A 69 -11.70 4.49 -1.32
C GLU A 69 -10.99 5.82 -0.99
N ALA A 70 -10.69 6.06 0.29
CA ALA A 70 -9.91 7.24 0.70
C ALA A 70 -8.49 7.22 0.12
N ALA A 71 -7.81 6.07 0.14
CA ALA A 71 -6.51 5.91 -0.49
C ALA A 71 -6.56 6.18 -2.01
N GLY A 72 -7.58 5.67 -2.70
CA GLY A 72 -7.81 5.93 -4.13
C GLY A 72 -8.03 7.41 -4.44
N ARG A 73 -8.80 8.13 -3.61
CA ARG A 73 -9.02 9.58 -3.77
C ARG A 73 -7.73 10.39 -3.59
N LEU A 74 -6.84 9.98 -2.67
CA LEU A 74 -5.53 10.64 -2.52
C LEU A 74 -4.71 10.54 -3.80
N LEU A 75 -4.65 9.34 -4.41
CA LEU A 75 -3.93 9.12 -5.68
C LEU A 75 -4.56 9.88 -6.85
N ALA A 76 -5.89 9.88 -6.95
CA ALA A 76 -6.60 10.60 -8.00
C ALA A 76 -6.29 12.10 -7.94
N LYS A 77 -6.41 12.70 -6.74
CA LYS A 77 -6.16 14.13 -6.53
C LYS A 77 -4.73 14.54 -6.92
N VAL A 78 -3.72 13.81 -6.48
CA VAL A 78 -2.32 14.15 -6.82
C VAL A 78 -2.03 13.91 -8.30
N THR A 79 -2.68 12.92 -8.92
CA THR A 79 -2.52 12.66 -10.35
C THR A 79 -3.06 13.83 -11.17
N GLU A 80 -4.26 14.32 -10.83
CA GLU A 80 -4.87 15.51 -11.46
C GLU A 80 -4.01 16.77 -11.27
N GLU A 81 -3.47 16.98 -10.06
CA GLU A 81 -2.58 18.11 -9.77
C GLU A 81 -1.30 18.06 -10.61
N TYR A 82 -0.69 16.88 -10.72
CA TYR A 82 0.56 16.71 -11.47
C TYR A 82 0.33 16.83 -12.98
N ASP A 83 -0.84 16.41 -13.47
CA ASP A 83 -1.28 16.65 -14.84
C ASP A 83 -1.40 18.14 -15.16
N ALA A 84 -1.97 18.92 -14.24
CA ALA A 84 -2.13 20.36 -14.42
C ALA A 84 -0.81 21.14 -14.34
N THR A 85 0.17 20.65 -13.58
CA THR A 85 1.40 21.37 -13.26
C THR A 85 2.61 20.95 -14.09
N GLY A 86 2.51 19.88 -14.88
CA GLY A 86 3.64 19.32 -15.62
C GLY A 86 4.68 18.63 -14.73
N THR A 87 4.31 18.31 -13.48
CA THR A 87 5.21 17.75 -12.46
C THR A 87 5.81 16.40 -12.90
N TRP A 88 5.13 15.64 -13.76
CA TRP A 88 5.61 14.33 -14.24
C TRP A 88 7.00 14.40 -14.87
N ALA A 89 7.27 15.38 -15.74
CA ALA A 89 8.56 15.50 -16.40
C ALA A 89 9.71 15.71 -15.38
N ILE A 90 9.45 16.52 -14.34
CA ILE A 90 10.41 16.77 -13.26
C ILE A 90 10.69 15.48 -12.48
N LEU A 91 9.64 14.71 -12.19
CA LEU A 91 9.77 13.44 -11.47
C LEU A 91 10.47 12.37 -12.31
N ASP A 92 10.25 12.33 -13.62
CA ASP A 92 10.93 11.43 -14.54
C ASP A 92 12.44 11.74 -14.64
N GLU A 93 12.81 13.03 -14.72
CA GLU A 93 14.21 13.46 -14.67
C GLU A 93 14.89 13.06 -13.35
N ARG A 94 14.17 13.17 -12.23
CA ARG A 94 14.66 12.73 -10.92
C ARG A 94 14.78 11.22 -10.86
N ALA A 95 13.79 10.48 -11.35
CA ALA A 95 13.82 9.03 -11.40
C ALA A 95 15.02 8.54 -12.21
N ALA A 96 15.30 9.13 -13.37
CA ALA A 96 16.46 8.80 -14.20
C ALA A 96 17.80 8.96 -13.45
N ARG A 97 17.93 10.03 -12.64
CA ARG A 97 19.14 10.35 -11.87
C ARG A 97 19.26 9.63 -10.53
N LEU A 98 18.19 8.99 -10.04
CA LEU A 98 18.21 8.28 -8.76
C LEU A 98 19.23 7.13 -8.82
N ASP A 99 20.17 7.12 -7.88
CA ASP A 99 21.08 6.01 -7.65
C ASP A 99 20.39 4.96 -6.78
N VAL A 100 19.81 3.96 -7.46
CA VAL A 100 19.06 2.87 -6.81
C VAL A 100 19.97 2.06 -5.88
N ALA A 101 21.24 1.88 -6.21
CA ALA A 101 22.15 1.12 -5.37
C ALA A 101 22.45 1.88 -4.08
N ASP A 102 22.71 3.19 -4.17
CA ASP A 102 22.94 4.07 -3.01
C ASP A 102 21.74 4.08 -2.06
N MET A 103 20.55 4.26 -2.62
CA MET A 103 19.30 4.26 -1.87
C MET A 103 19.06 2.91 -1.18
N THR A 104 19.17 1.80 -1.91
CA THR A 104 18.94 0.47 -1.36
C THR A 104 19.94 0.12 -0.26
N GLU A 105 21.23 0.43 -0.43
CA GLU A 105 22.25 0.23 0.60
C GLU A 105 21.86 0.95 1.90
N ARG A 106 21.42 2.20 1.80
CA ARG A 106 21.06 3.01 2.96
C ARG A 106 19.82 2.50 3.67
N TRP A 107 18.79 2.06 2.94
CA TRP A 107 17.57 1.48 3.50
C TRP A 107 17.85 0.13 4.18
N ALA A 108 18.74 -0.69 3.62
CA ALA A 108 19.09 -1.99 4.18
C ALA A 108 19.63 -1.92 5.62
N ARG A 109 20.33 -0.83 5.98
CA ARG A 109 20.88 -0.62 7.33
C ARG A 109 19.82 -0.59 8.44
N GLY A 110 18.58 -0.21 8.11
CA GLY A 110 17.49 -0.08 9.08
C GLY A 110 16.57 -1.29 9.17
N LEU A 111 16.77 -2.32 8.33
CA LEU A 111 15.91 -3.49 8.30
C LEU A 111 16.43 -4.60 9.21
N VAL A 112 15.50 -5.29 9.87
CA VAL A 112 15.79 -6.55 10.55
C VAL A 112 16.16 -7.60 9.50
N HIS A 113 17.10 -8.48 9.83
CA HIS A 113 17.55 -9.56 8.94
C HIS A 113 16.44 -10.60 8.71
N HIS A 114 15.56 -10.34 7.74
CA HIS A 114 14.70 -11.35 7.15
C HIS A 114 15.45 -12.06 6.00
N PRO A 115 15.42 -13.40 5.90
CA PRO A 115 16.13 -14.15 4.85
C PRO A 115 15.75 -13.74 3.43
N PHE A 116 14.53 -13.25 3.24
CA PHE A 116 14.06 -12.67 1.98
C PHE A 116 13.69 -11.19 2.17
N PRO A 117 14.53 -10.23 1.72
CA PRO A 117 14.34 -8.81 2.02
C PRO A 117 13.28 -8.17 1.10
N ILE A 118 12.03 -8.65 1.16
CA ILE A 118 10.95 -8.24 0.26
C ILE A 118 10.73 -6.71 0.22
N ALA A 119 10.98 -6.01 1.33
CA ALA A 119 10.89 -4.55 1.37
C ALA A 119 11.94 -3.87 0.48
N LEU A 120 13.19 -4.36 0.50
CA LEU A 120 14.25 -3.85 -0.39
C LEU A 120 13.96 -4.21 -1.83
N ARG A 121 13.52 -5.45 -2.09
CA ARG A 121 13.17 -5.90 -3.45
C ARG A 121 12.03 -5.06 -4.03
N SER A 122 11.06 -4.67 -3.21
CA SER A 122 9.96 -3.80 -3.64
C SER A 122 10.43 -2.37 -3.93
N LEU A 123 11.35 -1.81 -3.12
CA LEU A 123 11.98 -0.51 -3.41
C LEU A 123 12.74 -0.53 -4.74
N GLU A 124 13.60 -1.53 -4.94
CA GLU A 124 14.38 -1.72 -6.16
C GLU A 124 13.46 -1.86 -7.38
N PHE A 125 12.41 -2.69 -7.27
CA PHE A 125 11.42 -2.86 -8.33
C PHE A 125 10.74 -1.53 -8.66
N ASN A 126 10.22 -0.80 -7.67
CA ASN A 126 9.46 0.42 -7.92
C ASN A 126 10.32 1.52 -8.56
N TRP A 127 11.55 1.72 -8.10
CA TRP A 127 12.45 2.69 -8.73
C TRP A 127 12.90 2.26 -10.13
N GLY A 128 13.16 0.97 -10.33
CA GLY A 128 13.43 0.41 -11.66
C GLY A 128 12.26 0.63 -12.63
N TYR A 129 11.05 0.32 -12.16
CA TYR A 129 9.81 0.52 -12.92
C TYR A 129 9.62 1.99 -13.31
N MET A 130 9.83 2.93 -12.39
CA MET A 130 9.74 4.37 -12.71
C MET A 130 10.80 4.83 -13.70
N LYS A 131 12.02 4.28 -13.64
CA LYS A 131 13.07 4.57 -14.63
C LYS A 131 12.71 4.06 -16.03
N GLU A 132 12.05 2.91 -16.12
CA GLU A 132 11.72 2.28 -17.39
C GLU A 132 10.43 2.84 -18.01
N HIS A 133 9.41 3.11 -17.19
CA HIS A 133 8.06 3.42 -17.64
C HIS A 133 7.58 4.83 -17.26
N GLY A 134 8.36 5.57 -16.49
CA GLY A 134 7.98 6.88 -15.96
C GLY A 134 7.22 6.81 -14.64
N VAL A 135 7.24 7.92 -13.91
CA VAL A 135 6.64 8.05 -12.57
C VAL A 135 5.11 8.05 -12.66
N ARG A 136 4.52 8.57 -13.74
CA ARG A 136 3.07 8.47 -13.97
C ARG A 136 2.60 7.01 -14.03
N ALA A 137 3.30 6.16 -14.78
CA ALA A 137 2.94 4.75 -14.90
C ALA A 137 2.94 4.04 -13.54
N PHE A 138 3.85 4.42 -12.65
CA PHE A 138 3.89 3.91 -11.28
C PHE A 138 2.65 4.33 -10.45
N TYR A 139 2.20 5.58 -10.58
CA TYR A 139 0.96 6.04 -9.94
C TYR A 139 -0.26 5.29 -10.47
N GLU A 140 -0.35 5.08 -11.79
CA GLU A 140 -1.42 4.30 -12.40
C GLU A 140 -1.40 2.83 -11.96
N MET A 141 -0.22 2.22 -11.84
CA MET A 141 -0.05 0.87 -11.29
C MET A 141 -0.52 0.79 -9.84
N THR A 142 -0.16 1.79 -9.02
CA THR A 142 -0.58 1.85 -7.62
C THR A 142 -2.09 2.05 -7.49
N ALA A 143 -2.69 2.88 -8.36
CA ALA A 143 -4.13 3.08 -8.39
C ALA A 143 -4.89 1.80 -8.78
N ARG A 144 -4.38 1.04 -9.76
CA ARG A 144 -4.91 -0.28 -10.12
C ARG A 144 -4.84 -1.25 -8.94
N TYR A 145 -3.70 -1.31 -8.25
CA TYR A 145 -3.54 -2.16 -7.07
C TYR A 145 -4.57 -1.85 -5.96
N VAL A 146 -4.85 -0.57 -5.70
CA VAL A 146 -5.88 -0.16 -4.73
C VAL A 146 -7.28 -0.60 -5.18
N ALA A 147 -7.57 -0.52 -6.49
CA ALA A 147 -8.84 -1.00 -7.03
C ALA A 147 -8.98 -2.53 -6.87
N ASP A 148 -7.90 -3.28 -7.14
CA ASP A 148 -7.88 -4.74 -6.98
C ASP A 148 -8.10 -5.16 -5.51
N LEU A 149 -7.50 -4.44 -4.55
CA LEU A 149 -7.75 -4.64 -3.12
C LEU A 149 -9.22 -4.37 -2.74
N ALA A 150 -9.83 -3.34 -3.35
CA ALA A 150 -11.23 -3.00 -3.09
C ALA A 150 -12.18 -4.07 -3.64
N GLU A 151 -11.91 -4.57 -4.86
CA GLU A 151 -12.64 -5.70 -5.45
C GLU A 151 -12.50 -6.96 -4.60
N ASN A 152 -11.29 -7.28 -4.17
CA ASN A 152 -11.01 -8.42 -3.31
C ASN A 152 -11.71 -8.30 -1.94
N THR A 153 -11.79 -7.10 -1.36
CA THR A 153 -12.57 -6.83 -0.15
C THR A 153 -14.06 -7.05 -0.36
N ALA A 154 -14.62 -6.60 -1.49
CA ALA A 154 -16.02 -6.81 -1.84
C ALA A 154 -16.34 -8.30 -2.04
N ARG A 155 -15.43 -9.04 -2.71
CA ARG A 155 -15.51 -10.50 -2.89
C ARG A 155 -15.52 -11.23 -1.55
N TRP A 156 -14.62 -10.86 -0.63
CA TRP A 156 -14.56 -11.48 0.69
C TRP A 156 -15.83 -11.20 1.51
N ARG A 157 -16.35 -9.97 1.47
CA ARG A 157 -17.63 -9.63 2.09
C ARG A 157 -18.77 -10.48 1.54
N ALA A 158 -18.86 -10.63 0.22
CA ALA A 158 -19.90 -11.44 -0.42
C ALA A 158 -19.82 -12.91 0.01
N ALA A 159 -18.61 -13.49 0.02
CA ALA A 159 -18.40 -14.86 0.48
C ALA A 159 -18.80 -15.03 1.96
N PHE A 160 -18.47 -14.07 2.83
CA PHE A 160 -18.89 -14.10 4.23
C PHE A 160 -20.42 -14.04 4.40
N VAL A 161 -21.12 -13.23 3.61
CA VAL A 161 -22.60 -13.18 3.63
C VAL A 161 -23.19 -14.53 3.21
N VAL A 162 -22.69 -15.13 2.13
CA VAL A 162 -23.14 -16.46 1.68
C VAL A 162 -22.85 -17.53 2.73
N GLU A 163 -21.69 -17.47 3.38
CA GLU A 163 -21.33 -18.39 4.47
C GLU A 163 -22.34 -18.31 5.62
N ARG A 164 -22.76 -17.10 6.01
CA ARG A 164 -23.76 -16.90 7.08
C ARG A 164 -25.13 -17.46 6.71
N GLU A 165 -25.56 -17.27 5.47
CA GLU A 165 -26.88 -17.70 5.00
C GLU A 165 -26.95 -19.22 4.80
N SER A 166 -25.88 -19.81 4.26
CA SER A 166 -25.84 -21.22 3.88
C SER A 166 -25.27 -22.15 4.96
N GLY A 167 -24.48 -21.61 5.89
CA GLY A 167 -23.67 -22.40 6.84
C GLY A 167 -22.45 -23.08 6.21
N VAL A 168 -22.17 -22.86 4.92
CA VAL A 168 -21.02 -23.44 4.22
C VAL A 168 -19.84 -22.47 4.29
N VAL A 169 -18.77 -22.91 4.96
CA VAL A 169 -17.58 -22.07 5.20
C VAL A 169 -16.69 -21.96 3.97
N ASP A 170 -16.40 -20.73 3.53
CA ASP A 170 -15.44 -20.45 2.45
C ASP A 170 -14.09 -19.99 3.01
N ARG A 171 -13.22 -20.97 3.22
CA ARG A 171 -11.85 -20.73 3.71
C ARG A 171 -10.91 -20.22 2.63
N ILE A 172 -11.19 -20.53 1.37
CA ILE A 172 -10.29 -20.18 0.26
C ILE A 172 -10.37 -18.69 -0.01
N THR A 173 -11.58 -18.13 -0.14
CA THR A 173 -11.74 -16.69 -0.30
C THR A 173 -11.16 -15.92 0.89
N THR A 174 -11.34 -16.45 2.11
CA THR A 174 -10.73 -15.85 3.31
C THR A 174 -9.21 -15.82 3.23
N MET A 175 -8.58 -16.95 2.88
CA MET A 175 -7.12 -17.07 2.76
C MET A 175 -6.54 -16.16 1.68
N GLU A 176 -7.16 -16.15 0.50
CA GLU A 176 -6.70 -15.30 -0.61
C GLU A 176 -6.84 -13.81 -0.29
N ALA A 177 -7.96 -13.43 0.33
CA ALA A 177 -8.21 -12.02 0.62
C ALA A 177 -7.35 -11.48 1.76
N ASP A 178 -7.07 -12.32 2.74
CA ASP A 178 -6.12 -12.07 3.82
C ASP A 178 -4.70 -11.89 3.28
N LEU A 179 -4.20 -12.83 2.47
CA LEU A 179 -2.85 -12.75 1.89
C LEU A 179 -2.65 -11.45 1.10
N ALA A 180 -3.60 -11.09 0.22
CA ALA A 180 -3.52 -9.84 -0.54
C ALA A 180 -3.48 -8.59 0.37
N SER A 181 -4.16 -8.64 1.52
CA SER A 181 -4.16 -7.55 2.50
C SER A 181 -2.85 -7.48 3.28
N GLU A 182 -2.23 -8.62 3.60
CA GLU A 182 -0.92 -8.70 4.28
C GLU A 182 0.22 -8.19 3.38
N GLU A 183 0.12 -8.41 2.06
CA GLU A 183 1.09 -7.92 1.08
C GLU A 183 0.98 -6.41 0.83
N ALA A 184 -0.20 -5.80 1.04
CA ALA A 184 -0.46 -4.39 0.78
C ALA A 184 0.53 -3.41 1.47
N PRO A 185 0.84 -3.50 2.77
CA PRO A 185 1.87 -2.65 3.38
C PRO A 185 3.28 -2.96 2.84
N MET A 186 3.56 -4.21 2.46
CA MET A 186 4.87 -4.59 1.94
C MET A 186 5.15 -4.02 0.54
N HIS A 187 4.12 -3.71 -0.25
CA HIS A 187 4.26 -3.12 -1.58
C HIS A 187 3.90 -1.64 -1.62
N CYS A 188 2.76 -1.27 -1.03
CA CYS A 188 2.17 0.05 -1.17
C CYS A 188 2.50 1.02 -0.02
N ASP A 189 2.70 0.58 1.22
CA ASP A 189 3.29 1.47 2.24
C ASP A 189 4.78 1.77 1.94
N ILE A 190 5.42 0.93 1.12
CA ILE A 190 6.75 1.21 0.58
C ILE A 190 6.73 2.32 -0.48
N CYS A 191 5.58 2.61 -1.10
CA CYS A 191 5.49 3.70 -2.08
C CYS A 191 5.85 5.06 -1.48
N LYS A 192 5.53 5.34 -0.21
CA LYS A 192 5.93 6.61 0.44
C LYS A 192 7.44 6.78 0.57
N LYS A 193 8.15 5.67 0.80
CA LYS A 193 9.62 5.62 0.85
C LYS A 193 10.22 5.78 -0.54
N THR A 194 9.58 5.14 -1.52
CA THR A 194 9.94 5.19 -2.93
C THR A 194 9.84 6.63 -3.46
N ILE A 195 8.72 7.31 -3.21
CA ILE A 195 8.45 8.67 -3.69
C ILE A 195 9.23 9.73 -2.90
N ALA A 196 9.45 9.57 -1.59
CA ALA A 196 10.33 10.45 -0.83
C ALA A 196 11.75 10.49 -1.43
N GLY A 197 12.25 9.34 -1.92
CA GLY A 197 13.50 9.25 -2.67
C GLY A 197 13.56 10.19 -3.87
N LEU A 198 12.44 10.36 -4.59
CA LEU A 198 12.36 11.26 -5.75
C LEU A 198 12.11 12.70 -5.34
N LEU A 199 11.15 12.96 -4.45
CA LEU A 199 10.75 14.33 -4.09
C LEU A 199 11.85 15.09 -3.36
N TYR A 200 12.67 14.41 -2.56
CA TYR A 200 13.79 15.01 -1.84
C TYR A 200 15.14 14.80 -2.53
N LEU A 201 15.14 14.31 -3.77
CA LEU A 201 16.37 13.99 -4.49
C LEU A 201 17.31 15.19 -4.60
N ASP A 202 16.77 16.38 -4.82
CA ASP A 202 17.52 17.63 -5.06
C ASP A 202 17.53 18.59 -3.87
N GLY A 203 16.81 18.25 -2.78
CA GLY A 203 16.50 19.16 -1.66
C GLY A 203 17.31 18.96 -0.39
#